data_AF-A0A7C5EID8-F1
#
_entry.id   AF-A0A7C5EID8-F1
#
_cell.length_a   1.000
_cell.length_b   1.000
_cell.length_c   1.000
_cell.angle_alpha   90.00
_cell.angle_beta   90.00
_cell.angle_gamma   90.00
#
_symmetry.space_group_name_H-M   'P 1'
#
loop_
_entity.id
_entity.type
_entity.pdbx_description
1 polymer ?
#
loop_
_entity_poly.entity_id
_entity_poly.type
_entity_poly.pdbx_seq_one_letter_code
_entity_poly.pdbx_strand_id
1 'polypeptide(L)'
;MSKKNTTHDNATQPPESIETLGQLFDAYIASLVDRGKSAGTARSYAADLAVAKKHFGADLVLTALTPETVAGFFASDAVRMTRKGVPKSKITTAKIKRVLRLALLWAEGESFFEKA
;
A
#
# COMPACT_ATOMS: atom_id res chain seq x y z
N MET A 1 34.95 -20.25 -2.79
CA MET A 1 34.68 -19.94 -1.37
C MET A 1 34.47 -18.44 -1.20
N SER A 2 33.46 -18.09 -0.42
CA SER A 2 32.86 -16.77 -0.13
C SER A 2 33.74 -15.52 -0.13
N LYS A 3 33.13 -14.39 -0.48
CA LYS A 3 32.85 -13.28 0.47
C LYS A 3 31.63 -12.47 0.03
N LYS A 4 30.70 -12.31 0.95
CA LYS A 4 29.48 -11.49 0.90
C LYS A 4 29.89 -10.03 1.12
N ASN A 5 29.35 -9.09 0.37
CA ASN A 5 29.31 -7.69 0.79
C ASN A 5 27.87 -7.18 0.77
N THR A 6 27.33 -7.06 1.98
CA THR A 6 26.23 -6.17 2.34
C THR A 6 26.77 -4.74 2.36
N THR A 7 26.05 -3.79 1.78
CA THR A 7 26.18 -2.37 2.12
C THR A 7 24.77 -1.77 2.13
N HIS A 8 24.31 -1.43 3.33
CA HIS A 8 23.22 -0.50 3.57
C HIS A 8 23.80 0.91 3.41
N ASP A 9 23.17 1.74 2.58
CA ASP A 9 22.89 3.16 2.82
C ASP A 9 22.59 3.84 1.48
N ASN A 10 21.33 4.21 1.26
CA ASN A 10 21.06 5.48 0.62
C ASN A 10 19.76 6.05 1.20
N ALA A 11 19.82 7.32 1.57
CA ALA A 11 18.72 8.07 2.15
C ALA A 11 17.48 8.01 1.27
N THR A 12 16.31 8.01 1.91
CA THR A 12 14.97 8.04 1.33
C THR A 12 14.81 9.22 0.38
N GLN A 13 15.27 9.10 -0.85
CA GLN A 13 14.75 9.88 -1.95
C GLN A 13 13.44 9.21 -2.41
N PRO A 14 12.35 9.97 -2.60
CA PRO A 14 11.19 9.44 -3.30
C PRO A 14 11.68 8.88 -4.65
N PRO A 15 11.28 7.67 -5.05
CA PRO A 15 11.71 7.12 -6.33
C PRO A 15 11.27 8.06 -7.47
N GLU A 16 12.17 8.30 -8.43
CA GLU A 16 11.92 9.18 -9.59
C GLU A 16 10.67 8.77 -10.40
N SER A 17 10.28 7.49 -10.31
CA SER A 17 9.00 6.96 -10.77
C SER A 17 8.46 5.91 -9.78
N ILE A 18 7.16 5.96 -9.50
CA ILE A 18 6.44 4.89 -8.82
C ILE A 18 5.69 4.09 -9.88
N GLU A 19 6.12 2.87 -10.16
CA GLU A 19 5.54 2.04 -11.22
C GLU A 19 4.65 0.94 -10.68
N THR A 20 4.93 0.46 -9.47
CA THR A 20 4.26 -0.70 -8.86
C THR A 20 3.51 -0.33 -7.58
N LEU A 21 2.50 -1.14 -7.22
CA LEU A 21 1.79 -1.00 -5.94
C LEU A 21 2.73 -1.10 -4.73
N GLY A 22 3.75 -1.96 -4.80
CA GLY A 22 4.75 -2.11 -3.74
C GLY A 22 5.47 -0.80 -3.46
N GLN A 23 6.01 -0.17 -4.51
CA GLN A 23 6.68 1.12 -4.43
C GLN A 23 5.74 2.22 -3.93
N LEU A 24 4.49 2.23 -4.43
CA LEU A 24 3.47 3.20 -4.01
C LEU A 24 3.22 3.13 -2.51
N PHE A 25 3.00 1.93 -1.99
CA PHE A 25 2.68 1.77 -0.57
C PHE A 25 3.86 2.17 0.31
N ASP A 26 5.08 1.80 -0.07
CA ASP A 26 6.27 2.12 0.71
C ASP A 26 6.52 3.66 0.70
N ALA A 27 6.36 4.31 -0.45
CA ALA A 27 6.48 5.77 -0.59
C ALA A 27 5.38 6.54 0.16
N TYR A 28 4.13 6.07 0.10
CA TYR A 28 3.02 6.68 0.84
C TYR A 28 3.23 6.58 2.35
N ILE A 29 3.71 5.44 2.87
CA ILE A 29 3.99 5.32 4.31
C ILE A 29 5.14 6.23 4.73
N ALA A 30 6.19 6.36 3.92
CA ALA A 30 7.27 7.30 4.17
C ALA A 30 6.77 8.75 4.21
N SER A 31 5.89 9.13 3.27
CA SER A 31 5.32 10.48 3.19
C SER A 31 4.45 10.83 4.41
N LEU A 32 3.76 9.86 5.02
CA LEU A 32 3.03 10.08 6.28
C LEU A 32 3.97 10.44 7.43
N VAL A 33 5.11 9.76 7.53
CA VAL A 33 6.12 10.04 8.58
C VAL A 33 6.73 11.41 8.37
N ASP A 34 7.11 11.74 7.12
CA ASP A 34 7.65 13.04 6.74
C ASP A 34 6.68 14.19 7.06
N ARG A 35 5.39 13.99 6.80
CA ARG A 35 4.30 14.94 7.12
C ARG A 35 3.90 14.93 8.61
N GLY A 36 4.73 14.35 9.50
CA GLY A 36 4.57 14.40 10.94
C GLY A 36 3.50 13.48 11.53
N LYS A 37 3.03 12.46 10.81
CA LYS A 37 2.14 11.45 11.41
C LYS A 37 2.91 10.57 12.39
N SER A 38 2.22 10.16 13.46
CA SER A 38 2.82 9.27 14.46
C SER A 38 3.28 7.95 13.85
N ALA A 39 4.35 7.38 14.39
CA ALA A 39 4.82 6.04 14.02
C ALA A 39 3.72 4.97 14.16
N GLY A 40 2.82 5.12 15.15
CA GLY A 40 1.67 4.24 15.31
C GLY A 40 0.68 4.31 14.14
N THR A 41 0.42 5.51 13.64
CA THR A 41 -0.42 5.72 12.45
C THR A 41 0.21 5.11 11.20
N ALA A 42 1.48 5.42 10.93
CA ALA A 42 2.21 4.89 9.78
C ALA A 42 2.25 3.36 9.82
N ARG A 43 2.57 2.77 10.98
CA ARG A 43 2.55 1.30 11.17
C ARG A 43 1.17 0.71 10.94
N SER A 44 0.12 1.33 11.47
CA SER A 44 -1.24 0.83 11.26
C SER A 44 -1.64 0.88 9.79
N TYR A 45 -1.24 1.91 9.05
CA TYR A 45 -1.59 2.04 7.63
C TYR A 45 -0.78 1.06 6.79
N ALA A 46 0.50 0.86 7.10
CA ALA A 46 1.33 -0.16 6.46
C ALA A 46 0.72 -1.56 6.60
N ALA A 47 0.18 -1.89 7.78
CA ALA A 47 -0.51 -3.17 8.00
C ALA A 47 -1.79 -3.32 7.17
N ASP A 48 -2.55 -2.24 6.98
CA ASP A 48 -3.75 -2.26 6.13
C ASP A 48 -3.37 -2.39 4.64
N LEU A 49 -2.31 -1.71 4.19
CA LEU A 49 -1.79 -1.80 2.82
C LEU A 49 -1.14 -3.16 2.52
N ALA A 50 -0.54 -3.81 3.52
CA ALA A 50 -0.02 -5.17 3.37
C ALA A 50 -1.10 -6.18 2.96
N VAL A 51 -2.37 -5.94 3.33
CA VAL A 51 -3.51 -6.75 2.87
C VAL A 51 -3.71 -6.60 1.36
N ALA A 52 -3.65 -5.36 0.85
CA ALA A 52 -3.74 -5.09 -0.58
C ALA A 52 -2.51 -5.63 -1.33
N LYS A 53 -1.30 -5.40 -0.81
CA LYS A 53 -0.02 -5.88 -1.37
C LYS A 53 -0.03 -7.41 -1.53
N LYS A 54 -0.58 -8.12 -0.54
CA LYS A 54 -0.73 -9.59 -0.60
C LYS A 54 -1.79 -10.04 -1.60
N HIS A 55 -2.87 -9.29 -1.75
CA HIS A 55 -3.97 -9.65 -2.65
C HIS A 55 -3.62 -9.42 -4.12
N PHE A 56 -3.07 -8.25 -4.44
CA PHE A 56 -2.74 -7.85 -5.81
C PHE A 56 -1.34 -8.29 -6.25
N GLY A 57 -0.42 -8.50 -5.31
CA GLY A 57 1.00 -8.62 -5.58
C GLY A 57 1.71 -7.26 -5.47
N ALA A 58 2.96 -7.28 -5.00
CA ALA A 58 3.77 -6.07 -4.88
C ALA A 58 4.17 -5.50 -6.24
N ASP A 59 4.37 -6.38 -7.22
CA ASP A 59 4.88 -6.03 -8.56
C ASP A 59 3.76 -5.63 -9.54
N LEU A 60 2.50 -5.56 -9.08
CA LEU A 60 1.40 -5.10 -9.93
C LEU A 60 1.66 -3.65 -10.34
N VAL A 61 1.72 -3.42 -11.65
CA VAL A 61 1.89 -2.10 -12.25
C VAL A 61 0.67 -1.24 -11.94
N LEU A 62 0.87 0.03 -11.56
CA LEU A 62 -0.22 0.92 -11.16
C LEU A 62 -1.28 1.11 -12.25
N THR A 63 -0.86 1.19 -13.52
CA THR A 63 -1.75 1.34 -14.69
C THR A 63 -2.62 0.11 -14.96
N ALA A 64 -2.28 -1.05 -14.38
CA ALA A 64 -3.10 -2.25 -14.46
C ALA A 64 -4.21 -2.29 -13.39
N LEU A 65 -4.22 -1.33 -12.46
CA LEU A 65 -5.26 -1.22 -11.45
C LEU A 65 -6.51 -0.58 -12.08
N THR A 66 -7.66 -1.23 -11.98
CA THR A 66 -8.94 -0.72 -12.50
C THR A 66 -9.95 -0.58 -11.37
N PRO A 67 -11.02 0.22 -11.56
CA PRO A 67 -12.11 0.31 -10.58
C PRO A 67 -12.71 -1.06 -10.23
N GLU A 68 -12.83 -1.95 -11.21
CA GLU A 68 -13.37 -3.30 -11.04
C GLU A 68 -12.46 -4.18 -10.17
N THR A 69 -11.13 -4.14 -10.39
CA THR A 69 -10.19 -4.94 -9.59
C THR A 69 -10.14 -4.45 -8.15
N VAL A 70 -10.23 -3.14 -7.93
CA VAL A 70 -10.35 -2.53 -6.60
C VAL A 70 -11.68 -2.90 -5.93
N ALA A 71 -12.80 -2.88 -6.65
CA ALA A 71 -14.10 -3.31 -6.14
C ALA A 71 -14.08 -4.80 -5.76
N GLY A 72 -13.44 -5.64 -6.59
CA GLY A 72 -13.21 -7.06 -6.31
C GLY A 72 -12.41 -7.28 -5.02
N PHE A 73 -11.32 -6.55 -4.84
CA PHE A 73 -10.55 -6.58 -3.58
C PHE A 73 -11.41 -6.17 -2.38
N PHE A 74 -12.22 -5.12 -2.49
CA PHE A 74 -13.10 -4.67 -1.42
C PHE A 74 -14.20 -5.67 -1.03
N ALA A 75 -14.57 -6.56 -1.95
CA ALA A 75 -15.52 -7.65 -1.74
C ALA A 75 -14.84 -8.96 -1.29
N SER A 76 -13.51 -9.05 -1.38
CA SER A 76 -12.73 -10.25 -1.08
C SER A 76 -12.69 -10.61 0.41
N ASP A 77 -12.40 -11.88 0.68
CA ASP A 77 -12.18 -12.39 2.03
C ASP A 77 -10.96 -11.76 2.71
N ALA A 78 -9.96 -11.30 1.95
CA ALA A 78 -8.80 -10.60 2.51
C ALA A 78 -9.23 -9.35 3.31
N VAL A 79 -10.26 -8.66 2.81
CA VAL A 79 -10.85 -7.48 3.45
C VAL A 79 -11.94 -7.87 4.44
N ARG A 80 -12.79 -8.85 4.10
CA ARG A 80 -14.02 -9.13 4.86
C ARG A 80 -13.86 -10.17 5.97
N MET A 81 -12.88 -11.07 5.88
CA MET A 81 -12.72 -12.20 6.77
C MET A 81 -11.39 -12.17 7.52
N THR A 82 -11.40 -12.60 8.76
CA THR A 82 -10.19 -12.90 9.55
C THR A 82 -9.53 -14.17 9.02
N ARG A 83 -8.30 -14.45 9.46
CA ARG A 83 -7.61 -15.71 9.12
C ARG A 83 -8.37 -16.96 9.56
N LYS A 84 -9.26 -16.84 10.56
CA LYS A 84 -10.10 -17.94 11.06
C LYS A 84 -11.42 -18.07 10.29
N GLY A 85 -11.62 -17.32 9.20
CA GLY A 85 -12.87 -17.33 8.42
C GLY A 85 -14.03 -16.56 9.05
N VAL A 86 -13.81 -15.87 10.18
CA VAL A 86 -14.84 -15.06 10.84
C VAL A 86 -14.88 -13.65 10.23
N PRO A 87 -16.06 -13.03 10.04
CA PRO A 87 -16.16 -11.66 9.54
C PRO A 87 -15.36 -10.65 10.38
N LYS A 88 -14.62 -9.76 9.71
CA LYS A 88 -13.99 -8.59 10.35
C LYS A 88 -15.07 -7.58 10.74
N SER A 89 -14.76 -6.76 11.75
CA SER A 89 -15.64 -5.64 12.13
C SER A 89 -15.80 -4.65 10.98
N LYS A 90 -16.97 -3.99 10.92
CA LYS A 90 -17.25 -2.94 9.92
C LYS A 90 -16.21 -1.81 9.98
N ILE A 91 -15.72 -1.48 11.18
CA ILE A 91 -14.69 -0.46 11.39
C ILE A 91 -13.38 -0.86 10.71
N THR A 92 -12.94 -2.12 10.90
CA THR A 92 -11.70 -2.62 10.30
C THR A 92 -11.80 -2.67 8.78
N THR A 93 -12.92 -3.17 8.23
CA THR A 93 -13.10 -3.23 6.78
C THR A 93 -13.16 -1.84 6.16
N ALA A 94 -13.87 -0.89 6.78
CA ALA A 94 -13.92 0.49 6.34
C ALA A 94 -12.54 1.16 6.37
N LYS A 95 -11.73 0.90 7.40
CA LYS A 95 -10.38 1.44 7.51
C LYS A 95 -9.47 0.92 6.39
N ILE A 96 -9.45 -0.39 6.12
CA ILE A 96 -8.64 -0.97 5.03
C ILE A 96 -8.99 -0.30 3.70
N LYS A 97 -10.29 -0.18 3.39
CA LYS A 97 -10.77 0.48 2.16
C LYS A 97 -10.33 1.94 2.09
N ARG A 98 -10.46 2.67 3.21
CA ARG A 98 -10.04 4.08 3.31
C ARG A 98 -8.54 4.24 3.09
N VAL A 99 -7.71 3.42 3.72
CA VAL A 99 -6.25 3.55 3.63
C VAL A 99 -5.77 3.27 2.20
N LEU A 100 -6.32 2.26 1.51
CA LEU A 100 -5.99 2.05 0.10
C LEU A 100 -6.37 3.27 -0.76
N ARG A 101 -7.57 3.83 -0.57
CA ARG A 101 -7.99 5.03 -1.30
C ARG A 101 -7.07 6.22 -1.04
N LEU A 102 -6.64 6.43 0.20
CA LEU A 102 -5.72 7.52 0.53
C LEU A 102 -4.37 7.35 -0.14
N ALA A 103 -3.84 6.12 -0.21
CA ALA A 103 -2.58 5.86 -0.92
C ALA A 103 -2.69 6.16 -2.42
N LEU A 104 -3.80 5.75 -3.06
CA LEU A 104 -4.06 6.05 -4.47
C LEU A 104 -4.24 7.55 -4.72
N LEU A 105 -5.08 8.23 -3.92
CA LEU A 105 -5.28 9.68 -4.04
C LEU A 105 -4.00 10.47 -3.81
N TRP A 106 -3.15 10.02 -2.87
CA TRP A 106 -1.85 10.65 -2.65
C TRP A 106 -0.99 10.56 -3.92
N ALA A 107 -0.94 9.41 -4.58
CA ALA A 107 -0.14 9.27 -5.80
C ALA A 107 -0.73 9.96 -7.03
N GLU A 108 -2.06 10.10 -7.13
CA GLU A 108 -2.69 11.01 -8.10
C GLU A 108 -2.22 12.46 -7.85
N GLY A 109 -2.22 12.90 -6.58
CA GLY A 109 -1.82 14.27 -6.19
C GLY A 109 -0.34 14.58 -6.41
N GLU A 110 0.54 13.59 -6.33
CA GLU A 110 1.97 13.73 -6.61
C GLU A 110 2.31 13.47 -8.10
N SER A 111 1.29 13.30 -8.96
CA SER A 111 1.42 13.02 -10.41
C SER A 111 2.13 11.70 -10.77
N PHE A 112 2.05 10.68 -9.92
CA PHE A 112 2.66 9.37 -10.20
C PHE A 112 1.82 8.49 -11.15
N PHE A 113 0.54 8.80 -11.35
CA PHE A 113 -0.30 8.17 -12.37
C PHE A 113 -1.48 9.08 -12.76
N GLU A 114 -1.87 9.06 -14.03
CA GLU A 114 -3.04 9.77 -14.57
C GLU A 114 -4.27 8.84 -14.54
N LYS A 115 -5.48 9.39 -14.37
CA LYS A 115 -6.73 8.61 -14.35
C LYS A 115 -6.91 7.83 -15.66
N ALA A 116 -7.13 6.52 -15.56
CA ALA A 116 -7.70 5.70 -16.62
C ALA A 116 -9.20 5.98 -16.78
#